data_AF-A0A383DB63-F1
#
_entry.id   AF-A0A383DB63-F1
#
_cell.length_a   1.000
_cell.length_b   1.000
_cell.length_c   1.000
_cell.angle_alpha   90.00
_cell.angle_beta   90.00
_cell.angle_gamma   90.00
#
_symmetry.space_group_name_H-M   'P 1'
#
loop_
_entity.id
_entity.type
_entity.pdbx_description
1 polymer ?
#
loop_
_entity_poly.entity_id
_entity_poly.type
_entity_poly.pdbx_seq_one_letter_code
_entity_poly.pdbx_strand_id
1 'polypeptide(L)'
;LNHKDVQPPILLILSGPSGVGKDALLSRMRELEEPYHFTVTVTTRTKRDGETEGKDYIFVSQAEFRAQMEQDGFLEWAEVYG
;
A
#
# COMPACT_ATOMS: atom_id res chain seq x y z
N LEU A 1 18.89 25.49 -7.50
CA LEU A 1 19.31 24.07 -7.40
C LEU A 1 19.10 23.46 -8.78
N ASN A 2 20.15 22.90 -9.39
CA ASN A 2 20.06 22.31 -10.73
C ASN A 2 19.20 21.04 -10.69
N HIS A 3 18.24 20.93 -11.60
CA HIS A 3 17.29 19.81 -11.66
C HIS A 3 17.95 18.45 -12.03
N LYS A 4 19.27 18.43 -12.26
CA LYS A 4 20.06 17.27 -12.69
C LYS A 4 20.71 16.46 -11.56
N ASP A 5 20.67 16.96 -10.32
CA ASP A 5 21.33 16.30 -9.17
C ASP A 5 20.36 15.51 -8.28
N VAL A 6 19.07 15.46 -8.62
CA VAL A 6 18.06 14.68 -7.87
C VAL A 6 17.94 13.30 -8.51
N GLN A 7 18.43 12.28 -7.80
CA GLN A 7 18.20 10.89 -8.20
C GLN A 7 16.69 10.61 -8.21
N PRO A 8 16.16 9.92 -9.23
CA PRO A 8 14.75 9.53 -9.24
C PRO A 8 14.45 8.62 -8.04
N PRO A 9 13.25 8.71 -7.43
CA PRO A 9 12.87 7.83 -6.33
C PRO A 9 12.87 6.38 -6.78
N ILE A 10 13.25 5.49 -5.85
CA ILE A 10 13.27 4.04 -6.09
C ILE A 10 11.94 3.46 -5.60
N LEU A 11 11.28 2.67 -6.46
CA LEU A 11 10.17 1.82 -6.05
C LEU A 11 10.72 0.54 -5.42
N LEU A 12 10.45 0.34 -4.13
CA LEU A 12 10.81 -0.88 -3.41
C LEU A 12 9.57 -1.78 -3.27
N ILE A 13 9.68 -3.03 -3.74
CA ILE A 13 8.64 -4.05 -3.58
C ILE A 13 9.13 -5.07 -2.55
N LEU A 14 8.39 -5.22 -1.45
CA LEU A 14 8.67 -6.21 -0.41
C LEU A 14 7.71 -7.40 -0.55
N SER A 15 8.19 -8.53 -1.06
CA SER A 15 7.40 -9.74 -1.30
C SER A 15 7.89 -10.94 -0.50
N GLY A 16 6.97 -11.84 -0.13
CA GLY A 16 7.28 -13.09 0.59
C GLY A 16 6.02 -13.74 1.14
N PRO A 17 6.07 -15.01 1.60
CA PRO A 17 4.90 -15.73 2.09
C PRO A 17 4.27 -15.07 3.33
N SER A 18 3.04 -15.45 3.66
CA SER A 18 2.41 -15.04 4.91
C SER A 18 3.25 -15.51 6.11
N GLY A 19 3.36 -14.67 7.14
CA GLY A 19 4.14 -14.97 8.35
C GLY A 19 5.66 -14.75 8.27
N VAL A 20 6.22 -14.38 7.11
CA VAL A 20 7.69 -14.14 6.98
C VAL A 20 8.19 -12.85 7.67
N GLY A 21 7.27 -11.99 8.15
CA GLY A 21 7.61 -10.77 8.88
C GLY A 21 7.66 -9.47 8.05
N LYS A 22 7.00 -9.41 6.89
CA LYS A 22 6.95 -8.20 6.05
C LYS A 22 6.45 -6.95 6.79
N ASP A 23 5.36 -7.10 7.55
CA ASP A 23 4.75 -5.98 8.29
C ASP A 23 5.65 -5.49 9.42
N ALA A 24 6.41 -6.38 10.05
CA ALA A 24 7.39 -6.03 11.08
C ALA A 24 8.54 -5.20 10.49
N LEU A 25 9.03 -5.59 9.31
CA LEU A 25 10.04 -4.81 8.59
C LEU A 25 9.51 -3.42 8.21
N LEU A 26 8.31 -3.33 7.65
CA LEU A 26 7.68 -2.05 7.29
C LEU A 26 7.48 -1.15 8.52
N SER A 27 7.07 -1.73 9.65
CA SER A 27 6.92 -1.00 10.92
C SER A 27 8.25 -0.42 11.38
N ARG A 28 9.33 -1.22 11.35
CA ARG A 28 10.66 -0.73 11.71
C ARG A 28 11.16 0.34 10.75
N MET A 29 10.90 0.23 9.45
CA MET A 29 11.29 1.26 8.47
C MET A 29 10.60 2.60 8.74
N ARG A 30 9.34 2.60 9.19
CA ARG A 30 8.61 3.82 9.56
C ARG A 30 9.24 4.56 10.75
N GLU A 31 9.96 3.84 11.61
CA GLU A 31 10.66 4.40 12.78
C GLU A 31 12.03 5.00 12.43
N LEU A 32 12.57 4.75 11.23
CA LEU A 32 13.93 5.17 10.88
C LEU A 32 14.05 6.67 10.52
N GLU A 33 12.96 7.45 10.55
CA GLU A 33 12.92 8.88 10.18
C GLU A 33 13.53 9.21 8.80
N GLU A 34 13.70 8.20 7.95
CA GLU A 34 14.15 8.31 6.57
C GLU A 34 13.00 8.80 5.67
N PRO A 35 13.30 9.39 4.49
CA PRO A 35 12.30 9.96 3.59
C PRO A 35 11.54 8.88 2.78
N TYR A 36 11.01 7.88 3.46
CA TYR A 36 10.19 6.83 2.86
C TYR A 36 8.77 7.33 2.60
N HIS A 37 8.27 7.02 1.40
CA HIS A 37 6.86 7.07 1.09
C HIS A 37 6.30 5.66 1.07
N PHE A 38 5.30 5.38 1.91
CA PHE A 38 4.60 4.10 1.93
C PHE A 38 3.26 4.26 1.22
N THR A 39 3.00 3.39 0.25
CA THR A 39 1.73 3.36 -0.48
C THR A 39 0.59 2.89 0.43
N VAL A 40 -0.57 3.53 0.31
CA VAL A 40 -1.81 3.07 0.95
C VAL A 40 -2.60 2.25 -0.06
N THR A 41 -2.91 1.00 0.30
CA THR A 41 -3.60 0.06 -0.59
C THR A 41 -5.12 0.13 -0.44
N VAL A 42 -5.86 -0.30 -1.46
CA VAL A 42 -7.33 -0.34 -1.45
C VAL A 42 -7.81 -1.70 -0.95
N THR A 43 -8.91 -1.72 -0.18
CA THR A 43 -9.54 -2.98 0.27
C THR A 43 -11.07 -2.89 0.28
N THR A 44 -11.72 -4.02 0.04
CA THR A 44 -13.19 -4.17 0.12
C THR A 44 -13.69 -4.66 1.48
N ARG A 45 -12.77 -5.07 2.38
CA ARG A 45 -13.16 -5.48 3.72
C ARG A 45 -13.64 -4.27 4.53
N THR A 46 -14.53 -4.52 5.49
CA THR A 46 -14.90 -3.49 6.45
C THR A 46 -13.69 -3.06 7.28
N LYS A 47 -13.57 -1.75 7.51
CA LYS A 47 -12.61 -1.15 8.43
C LYS A 47 -12.80 -1.73 9.84
N ARG A 48 -11.71 -2.17 10.46
CA ARG A 48 -11.69 -2.66 11.85
C ARG A 48 -11.53 -1.51 12.82
N ASP A 49 -11.87 -1.76 14.08
CA ASP A 49 -11.62 -0.80 15.15
C ASP A 49 -10.12 -0.50 15.26
N GLY A 50 -9.79 0.80 15.38
CA GLY A 50 -8.42 1.29 15.41
C GLY A 50 -7.81 1.65 14.05
N GLU A 51 -8.45 1.25 12.94
CA GLU A 51 -7.98 1.61 11.60
C GLU A 51 -8.48 2.99 11.14
N THR A 52 -7.64 3.64 10.34
CA THR A 52 -7.80 4.99 9.82
C THR A 52 -7.86 4.98 8.29
N GLU A 53 -8.94 5.53 7.74
CA GLU A 53 -9.16 5.74 6.31
C GLU A 53 -8.00 6.56 5.71
N GLY A 54 -7.48 6.12 4.56
CA GLY A 54 -6.40 6.81 3.85
C GLY A 54 -5.03 6.71 4.52
N LYS A 55 -4.90 5.94 5.61
CA LYS A 55 -3.64 5.63 6.27
C LYS A 55 -3.34 4.13 6.25
N ASP A 56 -4.27 3.32 6.75
CA ASP A 56 -4.11 1.87 6.78
C ASP A 56 -4.53 1.26 5.45
N TYR A 57 -5.72 1.64 4.99
CA TYR A 57 -6.25 1.31 3.67
C TYR A 57 -7.13 2.45 3.17
N ILE A 58 -7.42 2.43 1.87
CA ILE A 58 -8.60 3.08 1.30
C ILE A 58 -9.71 2.04 1.32
N PHE A 59 -10.76 2.28 2.11
CA PHE A 59 -11.84 1.31 2.29
C PHE A 59 -12.97 1.63 1.31
N VAL A 60 -13.23 0.71 0.38
CA VAL A 60 -14.22 0.89 -0.68
C VAL A 60 -15.23 -0.25 -0.70
N SER A 61 -16.38 -0.03 -1.32
CA SER A 61 -17.32 -1.10 -1.64
C SER A 61 -16.75 -2.04 -2.73
N GLN A 62 -17.30 -3.25 -2.83
CA GLN A 62 -16.95 -4.15 -3.93
C GLN A 62 -17.27 -3.56 -5.31
N ALA A 63 -18.33 -2.75 -5.42
CA ALA A 63 -18.70 -2.11 -6.68
C ALA A 63 -17.66 -1.08 -7.11
N GLU A 64 -17.17 -0.24 -6.18
CA GLU A 64 -16.11 0.73 -6.44
C GLU A 64 -14.78 0.05 -6.78
N PHE A 65 -14.44 -1.04 -6.08
CA PHE A 65 -13.23 -1.81 -6.40
C PHE A 65 -13.28 -2.37 -7.83
N ARG A 66 -14.40 -2.98 -8.22
CA ARG A 66 -14.60 -3.49 -9.59
C ARG A 66 -14.51 -2.38 -10.64
N ALA A 67 -15.13 -1.22 -10.38
CA ALA A 67 -15.04 -0.08 -11.29
C ALA A 67 -13.59 0.41 -11.46
N GLN A 68 -12.76 0.39 -10.41
CA GLN A 68 -11.34 0.71 -10.52
C GLN A 68 -10.55 -0.34 -11.30
N MET A 69 -10.87 -1.62 -11.13
CA MET A 69 -10.26 -2.70 -11.93
C MET A 69 -10.53 -2.52 -13.43
N GLU A 70 -11.77 -2.20 -13.80
CA GLU A 70 -12.19 -1.99 -15.20
C GLU A 70 -11.52 -0.78 -15.86
N GLN A 71 -10.95 0.13 -15.05
CA GLN A 71 -10.28 1.35 -15.50
C GLN A 71 -8.75 1.25 -15.39
N ASP A 72 -8.18 0.04 -15.27
CA ASP A 72 -6.75 -0.20 -15.07
C ASP A 72 -6.18 0.57 -13.84
N GLY A 73 -7.00 0.76 -12.80
CA GLY A 73 -6.67 1.58 -11.63
C GLY A 73 -5.70 0.94 -10.64
N PHE A 74 -5.34 -0.33 -10.82
CA PHE A 74 -4.46 -1.07 -9.92
C PHE A 74 -3.23 -1.62 -10.64
N LEU A 75 -2.07 -1.50 -10.01
CA LEU A 75 -0.85 -2.20 -10.43
C LEU A 75 -0.95 -3.71 -10.17
N GLU A 76 -1.56 -4.09 -9.04
CA GLU A 76 -1.77 -5.47 -8.60
C GLU A 76 -3.02 -5.55 -7.72
N TRP A 77 -3.76 -6.66 -7.79
CA TRP A 77 -4.85 -7.00 -6.88
C TRP A 77 -4.98 -8.52 -6.72
N ALA A 78 -5.59 -8.94 -5.61
CA ALA A 78 -5.91 -10.33 -5.34
C ALA A 78 -7.21 -10.45 -4.54
N GLU A 79 -7.96 -11.52 -4.80
CA GLU A 79 -9.07 -11.95 -3.94
C GLU A 79 -8.50 -12.77 -2.78
N VAL A 80 -8.81 -12.36 -1.56
CA VAL A 80 -8.30 -13.00 -0.34
C VAL A 80 -9.47 -13.38 0.54
N TYR A 81 -9.57 -14.66 0.88
CA TYR A 81 -10.62 -15.28 1.70
C TYR A 81 -12.01 -15.46 1.06
N GLY A 82 -12.17 -15.17 -0.24
CA GLY A 82 -13.43 -15.37 -0.98
C GLY A 82 -14.50 -14.37 -0.55
#